data_AF-A0A177HYU4-F1
#
_entry.id   AF-A0A177HYU4-F1
#
_cell.length_a   1.000
_cell.length_b   1.000
_cell.length_c   1.000
_cell.angle_alpha   90.00
_cell.angle_beta   90.00
_cell.angle_gamma   90.00
#
_symmetry.space_group_name_H-M   'P 1'
#
loop_
_entity.id
_entity.type
_entity.pdbx_description
1 polymer ?
#
loop_
_entity_poly.entity_id
_entity_poly.type
_entity_poly.pdbx_seq_one_letter_code
_entity_poly.pdbx_strand_id
1 'polypeptide(L)'
;MDAELSALAAAGATALVQQMVTDGWAQARDRAVAFFSRRRRGDEAVVKGELEASRAELVAARGAEDQDAEAGVQAEWRNRLRRTLRSDPTAATELRVLLAELGPDPSAQRRGAAHDRMSGGVQHGTAFRARSVGSPTVGTIRPPATR
;
A
#
# COMPACT_ATOMS: atom_id res chain seq x y z
N MET A 1 14.16 7.93 -19.36
CA MET A 1 13.86 6.67 -18.64
C MET A 1 14.05 6.86 -17.12
N ASP A 2 13.41 7.88 -16.52
CA ASP A 2 13.55 8.19 -15.07
C ASP A 2 12.19 8.45 -14.40
N ALA A 3 11.21 9.01 -15.12
CA ALA A 3 9.87 9.27 -14.58
C ALA A 3 9.16 7.97 -14.14
N GLU A 4 9.30 6.90 -14.91
CA GLU A 4 8.71 5.59 -14.58
C GLU A 4 9.35 4.96 -13.33
N LEU A 5 10.69 5.01 -13.22
CA LEU A 5 11.41 4.53 -12.03
C LEU A 5 11.07 5.38 -10.80
N SER A 6 10.89 6.70 -10.98
CA SER A 6 10.48 7.60 -9.91
C SER A 6 9.05 7.31 -9.45
N ALA A 7 8.13 7.03 -10.36
CA ALA A 7 6.76 6.63 -10.04
C ALA A 7 6.73 5.28 -9.32
N LEU A 8 7.52 4.31 -9.78
CA LEU A 8 7.64 3.01 -9.14
C LEU A 8 8.25 3.10 -7.74
N ALA A 9 9.29 3.93 -7.55
CA ALA A 9 9.86 4.19 -6.24
C ALA A 9 8.87 4.87 -5.29
N ALA A 10 8.06 5.81 -5.80
CA ALA A 10 7.00 6.44 -5.02
C ALA A 10 5.93 5.43 -4.59
N ALA A 11 5.45 4.58 -5.51
CA ALA A 11 4.50 3.52 -5.20
C ALA A 11 5.06 2.52 -4.18
N GLY A 12 6.33 2.11 -4.35
CA GLY A 12 7.08 1.26 -3.42
C GLY A 12 7.14 1.82 -2.01
N ALA A 13 7.50 3.09 -1.88
CA ALA A 13 7.59 3.76 -0.59
C ALA A 13 6.22 3.87 0.09
N THR A 14 5.17 4.23 -0.66
CA THR A 14 3.80 4.27 -0.12
C THR A 14 3.37 2.91 0.41
N ALA A 15 3.55 1.84 -0.37
CA ALA A 15 3.16 0.50 0.04
C ALA A 15 3.94 0.04 1.28
N LEU A 16 5.24 0.34 1.36
CA LEU A 16 6.07 0.01 2.50
C LEU A 16 5.59 0.70 3.79
N VAL A 17 5.33 2.01 3.72
CA VAL A 17 4.82 2.80 4.86
C VAL A 17 3.44 2.31 5.30
N GLN A 18 2.56 1.97 4.34
CA GLN A 18 1.25 1.38 4.67
C GLN A 18 1.40 0.03 5.37
N GLN A 19 2.36 -0.80 4.98
CA GLN A 19 2.60 -2.10 5.64
C GLN A 19 3.30 -1.97 6.99
N MET A 20 4.04 -0.88 7.27
CA MET A 20 4.69 -0.66 8.58
C MET A 20 3.70 -0.53 9.74
N VAL A 21 2.48 -0.07 9.44
CA VAL A 21 1.41 0.13 10.43
C VAL A 21 0.39 -1.02 10.45
N THR A 22 0.56 -2.04 9.61
CA THR A 22 -0.31 -3.23 9.62
C THR A 22 0.35 -4.37 10.40
N ASP A 23 -0.46 -5.35 10.79
CA ASP A 23 0.03 -6.62 11.34
C ASP A 23 0.88 -7.42 10.33
N GLY A 24 0.80 -7.07 9.04
CA GLY A 24 1.58 -7.67 7.94
C GLY A 24 3.04 -7.19 7.86
N TRP A 25 3.45 -6.23 8.69
CA TRP A 25 4.78 -5.61 8.64
C TRP A 25 5.93 -6.61 8.63
N ALA A 26 5.91 -7.62 9.50
CA ALA A 26 7.03 -8.56 9.63
C ALA A 26 7.32 -9.27 8.29
N GLN A 27 6.27 -9.66 7.57
CA GLN A 27 6.39 -10.32 6.28
C GLN A 27 6.84 -9.36 5.17
N ALA A 28 6.38 -8.10 5.22
CA ALA A 28 6.80 -7.07 4.28
C ALA A 28 8.27 -6.67 4.47
N ARG A 29 8.70 -6.53 5.73
CA ARG A 29 10.08 -6.24 6.12
C ARG A 29 11.04 -7.31 5.61
N ASP A 30 10.77 -8.58 5.88
CA ASP A 30 11.68 -9.66 5.50
C ASP A 30 11.86 -9.74 3.96
N ARG A 31 10.80 -9.44 3.19
CA ARG A 31 10.88 -9.30 1.73
C ARG A 31 11.68 -8.07 1.30
N ALA A 32 11.46 -6.91 1.93
CA ALA A 32 12.22 -5.70 1.64
C ALA A 32 13.71 -5.89 1.93
N VAL A 33 14.04 -6.51 3.06
CA VAL A 33 15.41 -6.89 3.43
C VAL A 33 16.02 -7.82 2.38
N ALA A 34 15.29 -8.85 1.94
CA ALA A 34 15.77 -9.75 0.88
C ALA A 34 16.00 -9.00 -0.45
N PHE A 35 15.13 -8.06 -0.80
CA PHE A 35 15.27 -7.21 -1.99
C PHE A 35 16.55 -6.36 -1.95
N PHE A 36 16.84 -5.68 -0.83
CA PHE A 36 18.05 -4.85 -0.73
C PHE A 36 19.34 -5.69 -0.59
N SER A 37 19.29 -6.78 0.18
CA SER A 37 20.47 -7.62 0.47
C SER A 37 20.98 -8.39 -0.74
N ARG A 38 20.10 -8.69 -1.72
CA ARG A 38 20.51 -9.27 -3.00
C ARG A 38 21.44 -8.36 -3.81
N ARG A 39 21.37 -7.04 -3.58
CA ARG A 39 22.10 -6.02 -4.33
C ARG A 39 23.36 -5.52 -3.61
N ARG A 40 23.39 -5.63 -2.28
CA ARG A 40 24.57 -5.32 -1.46
C ARG A 40 24.79 -6.45 -0.45
N ARG A 41 25.77 -7.31 -0.75
CA ARG A 41 26.17 -8.44 0.10
C ARG A 41 26.51 -7.92 1.51
N GLY A 42 25.83 -8.43 2.53
CA GLY A 42 26.14 -8.16 3.95
C GLY A 42 25.30 -7.07 4.63
N ASP A 43 24.35 -6.45 3.94
CA ASP A 43 23.55 -5.34 4.50
C ASP A 43 22.23 -5.75 5.17
N GLU A 44 21.93 -7.05 5.27
CA GLU A 44 20.64 -7.54 5.77
C GLU A 44 20.29 -6.98 7.16
N ALA A 45 21.22 -7.05 8.10
CA ALA A 45 21.02 -6.52 9.46
C ALA A 45 20.90 -4.99 9.48
N VAL A 46 21.62 -4.30 8.60
CA VAL A 46 21.60 -2.83 8.48
C VAL A 46 20.26 -2.37 7.94
N VAL A 47 19.83 -2.93 6.81
CA VAL A 47 18.55 -2.62 6.17
C VAL A 47 17.38 -2.95 7.11
N LYS A 48 17.46 -4.08 7.81
CA LYS A 48 16.43 -4.44 8.81
C LYS A 48 16.37 -3.42 9.95
N GLY A 49 17.52 -2.99 10.47
CA GLY A 49 17.60 -1.98 11.52
C GLY A 49 17.00 -0.64 11.08
N GLU A 50 17.31 -0.19 9.86
CA GLU A 50 16.75 1.04 9.29
C GLU A 50 15.23 0.95 9.09
N LEU A 51 14.73 -0.20 8.60
CA LEU A 51 13.29 -0.45 8.45
C LEU A 51 12.56 -0.41 9.80
N GLU A 52 13.13 -1.00 10.85
CA GLU A 52 12.55 -0.93 12.20
C GLU A 52 12.61 0.47 12.81
N ALA A 53 13.71 1.21 12.58
CA ALA A 53 13.84 2.59 13.02
C ALA A 53 12.79 3.49 12.37
N SER A 54 12.62 3.41 11.04
CA SER A 54 11.57 4.14 10.33
C SER A 54 10.17 3.76 10.79
N ARG A 55 9.93 2.49 11.13
CA ARG A 55 8.64 2.07 11.70
C ARG A 55 8.40 2.72 13.07
N ALA A 56 9.40 2.74 13.94
CA ALA A 56 9.28 3.38 15.25
C ALA A 56 8.98 4.89 15.12
N GLU A 57 9.66 5.57 14.20
CA GLU A 57 9.40 6.96 13.86
C GLU A 57 7.98 7.17 13.31
N LEU A 58 7.53 6.31 12.39
CA LEU A 58 6.19 6.38 11.83
C LEU A 58 5.10 6.15 12.89
N VAL A 59 5.31 5.21 13.82
CA VAL A 59 4.38 4.96 14.93
C VAL A 59 4.33 6.15 15.88
N ALA A 60 5.47 6.80 16.16
CA ALA A 60 5.53 8.01 16.97
C ALA A 60 4.80 9.18 16.28
N ALA A 61 5.05 9.40 14.99
CA ALA A 61 4.38 10.41 14.18
C ALA A 61 2.85 10.22 14.15
N ARG A 62 2.39 8.98 13.95
CA ARG A 62 0.97 8.62 14.01
C ARG A 62 0.34 8.90 15.36
N GLY A 63 1.05 8.61 16.45
CA GLY A 63 0.61 8.92 17.81
C GLY A 63 0.50 10.42 18.10
N ALA A 64 1.33 11.22 17.42
CA ALA A 64 1.31 12.68 17.50
C ALA A 64 0.41 13.35 16.44
N GLU A 65 -0.25 12.57 15.58
CA GLU A 65 -1.00 13.03 14.39
C GLU A 65 -0.17 13.93 13.45
N ASP A 66 1.15 13.70 13.41
CA ASP A 66 2.12 14.47 12.62
C ASP A 66 2.23 13.92 11.20
N GLN A 67 1.43 14.49 10.29
CA GLN A 67 1.42 14.11 8.88
C GLN A 67 2.70 14.48 8.14
N ASP A 68 3.41 15.52 8.59
CA ASP A 68 4.65 15.97 7.96
C ASP A 68 5.79 14.97 8.24
N ALA A 69 5.86 14.46 9.47
CA ALA A 69 6.81 13.41 9.84
C ALA A 69 6.53 12.10 9.07
N GLU A 70 5.27 11.70 8.91
CA GLU A 70 4.91 10.54 8.08
C GLU A 70 5.35 10.71 6.62
N ALA A 71 5.10 11.89 6.04
CA ALA A 71 5.53 12.22 4.69
C ALA A 71 7.06 12.25 4.54
N GLY A 72 7.77 12.65 5.60
CA GLY A 72 9.22 12.61 5.71
C GLY A 72 9.77 11.18 5.57
N VAL A 73 9.26 10.25 6.38
CA VAL A 73 9.63 8.82 6.31
C VAL A 73 9.36 8.25 4.92
N GLN A 74 8.18 8.55 4.35
CA GLN A 74 7.85 8.11 2.98
C GLN A 74 8.82 8.68 1.93
N ALA A 75 9.18 9.96 2.05
CA ALA A 75 10.11 10.61 1.13
C ALA A 75 11.53 10.03 1.19
N GLU A 76 11.98 9.64 2.38
CA GLU A 76 13.26 8.96 2.58
C GLU A 76 13.31 7.63 1.82
N TRP A 77 12.33 6.75 2.06
CA TRP A 77 12.25 5.45 1.40
C TRP A 77 12.10 5.58 -0.12
N ARG A 78 11.32 6.56 -0.60
CA ARG A 78 11.20 6.87 -2.02
C ARG A 78 12.55 7.22 -2.64
N ASN A 79 13.33 8.08 -1.97
CA ASN A 79 14.65 8.47 -2.44
C ASN A 79 15.62 7.29 -2.48
N ARG A 80 15.57 6.41 -1.47
CA ARG A 80 16.39 5.20 -1.41
C ARG A 80 16.03 4.19 -2.50
N LEU A 81 14.74 3.92 -2.72
CA LEU A 81 14.28 3.06 -3.80
C LEU A 81 14.70 3.62 -5.15
N ARG A 82 14.54 4.94 -5.38
CA ARG A 82 14.98 5.58 -6.62
C ARG A 82 16.48 5.43 -6.86
N ARG A 83 17.32 5.59 -5.82
CA ARG A 83 18.77 5.32 -5.93
C ARG A 83 19.05 3.87 -6.31
N THR A 84 18.35 2.94 -5.69
CA THR A 84 18.48 1.50 -5.97
C THR A 84 18.09 1.15 -7.41
N LEU A 85 16.94 1.65 -7.87
CA LEU A 85 16.45 1.43 -9.25
C LEU A 85 17.35 2.05 -10.31
N ARG A 86 18.02 3.18 -9.99
CA ARG A 86 19.00 3.81 -10.88
C ARG A 86 20.30 3.02 -10.97
N SER A 87 20.74 2.44 -9.86
CA SER A 87 21.93 1.59 -9.82
C SER A 87 21.69 0.21 -10.45
N ASP A 88 20.49 -0.33 -10.32
CA ASP A 88 20.08 -1.62 -10.86
C ASP A 88 18.67 -1.53 -11.48
N PRO A 89 18.55 -1.41 -12.82
CA PRO A 89 17.25 -1.34 -13.48
C PRO A 89 16.48 -2.66 -13.43
N THR A 90 17.13 -3.81 -13.19
CA THR A 90 16.44 -5.10 -13.05
C THR A 90 15.61 -5.16 -11.76
N ALA A 91 15.99 -4.36 -10.76
CA ALA A 91 15.25 -4.15 -9.52
C ALA A 91 13.84 -3.60 -9.74
N ALA A 92 13.59 -2.92 -10.87
CA ALA A 92 12.26 -2.41 -11.17
C ALA A 92 11.24 -3.54 -11.37
N THR A 93 11.64 -4.67 -11.94
CA THR A 93 10.75 -5.82 -12.11
C THR A 93 10.47 -6.48 -10.77
N GLU A 94 11.49 -6.69 -9.94
CA GLU A 94 11.33 -7.26 -8.61
C GLU A 94 10.47 -6.38 -7.69
N LEU A 95 10.66 -5.05 -7.72
CA LEU A 95 9.86 -4.12 -6.95
C LEU A 95 8.39 -4.15 -7.38
N ARG A 96 8.09 -4.31 -8.68
CA ARG A 96 6.72 -4.50 -9.17
C ARG A 96 6.09 -5.79 -8.64
N VAL A 97 6.85 -6.89 -8.59
CA VAL A 97 6.37 -8.16 -8.01
C VAL A 97 6.11 -8.01 -6.52
N LEU A 98 7.04 -7.42 -5.78
CA LEU A 98 6.89 -7.15 -4.35
C LEU A 98 5.68 -6.25 -4.08
N LEU A 99 5.44 -5.22 -4.90
CA LEU A 99 4.25 -4.38 -4.82
C LEU A 99 2.95 -5.13 -5.12
N ALA A 100 2.96 -6.08 -6.05
CA ALA A 100 1.79 -6.91 -6.33
C ALA A 100 1.46 -7.85 -5.16
N GLU A 101 2.48 -8.34 -4.45
CA GLU A 101 2.32 -9.16 -3.24
C GLU A 101 1.91 -8.34 -2.01
N LEU A 102 2.36 -7.09 -1.90
CA LEU A 102 2.02 -6.15 -0.83
C LEU A 102 0.73 -5.36 -1.08
N GLY A 103 0.21 -5.45 -2.31
CA GLY A 103 -1.09 -4.89 -2.68
C GLY A 103 -2.19 -5.45 -1.77
N PRO A 104 -3.34 -4.76 -1.67
CA PRO A 104 -4.42 -5.21 -0.80
C PRO A 104 -4.82 -6.61 -1.20
N ASP A 105 -4.43 -7.58 -0.38
CA ASP A 105 -4.85 -8.96 -0.51
C ASP A 105 -6.39 -8.95 -0.54
N PRO A 106 -7.03 -9.45 -1.61
CA PRO A 106 -8.49 -9.41 -1.73
C PRO A 106 -9.18 -10.26 -0.64
N SER A 107 -8.43 -11.06 0.13
CA SER A 107 -8.89 -11.75 1.32
C SER A 107 -8.78 -10.91 2.60
N ALA A 108 -7.89 -9.91 2.68
CA ALA A 108 -7.84 -8.94 3.77
C ALA A 108 -9.06 -7.99 3.74
N GLN A 109 -9.61 -7.72 2.55
CA GLN A 109 -10.88 -7.00 2.40
C GLN A 109 -12.08 -7.73 3.04
N ARG A 110 -11.98 -9.05 3.24
CA ARG A 110 -13.03 -9.87 3.91
C ARG A 110 -12.84 -10.01 5.41
N ARG A 111 -11.71 -9.57 5.98
CA ARG A 111 -11.43 -9.64 7.43
C ARG A 111 -11.26 -8.28 8.11
N GLY A 112 -11.16 -7.19 7.34
CA GLY A 112 -10.99 -5.82 7.84
C GLY A 112 -12.12 -4.87 7.44
N ALA A 113 -13.37 -5.34 7.31
CA ALA A 113 -14.54 -4.47 7.18
C ALA A 113 -14.87 -3.79 8.53
N ALA A 114 -13.92 -3.04 9.07
CA ALA A 114 -14.07 -2.15 10.22
C ALA A 114 -12.86 -1.19 10.33
N HIS A 115 -12.47 -0.55 9.23
CA HIS A 115 -11.72 0.71 9.30
C HIS A 115 -12.35 1.67 8.30
N ASP A 116 -13.57 2.09 8.60
CA ASP A 116 -14.11 3.34 8.12
C ASP A 116 -13.22 4.48 8.65
N ARG A 117 -12.34 4.98 7.78
CA ARG A 117 -11.87 6.36 7.88
C ARG A 117 -12.01 7.00 6.51
N MET A 118 -13.25 7.36 6.19
CA MET A 118 -13.50 8.50 5.32
C MET A 118 -12.85 9.73 5.99
N SER A 119 -11.77 10.23 5.42
CA SER A 119 -11.38 11.63 5.57
C SER A 119 -11.58 12.28 4.21
N GLY A 120 -12.51 13.23 4.17
CA GLY A 120 -12.93 13.94 2.98
C GLY A 120 -12.03 15.11 2.60
N GLY A 121 -12.30 15.64 1.40
CA GLY A 121 -11.74 16.87 0.82
C GLY A 121 -10.51 16.58 -0.05
N VAL A 122 -10.45 16.86 -1.34
CA VAL A 122 -11.17 17.81 -2.19
C VAL A 122 -11.26 17.20 -3.60
N GLN A 123 -12.40 17.42 -4.26
CA GLN A 123 -12.67 17.02 -5.62
C GLN A 123 -11.71 17.69 -6.61
N HIS A 124 -11.41 17.04 -7.73
CA HIS A 124 -11.39 17.63 -9.08
C HIS A 124 -11.21 16.50 -10.11
N GLY A 125 -12.09 16.45 -11.10
CA GLY A 125 -11.99 15.56 -12.26
C GLY A 125 -13.10 14.53 -12.32
N THR A 126 -14.14 14.83 -13.12
CA THR A 126 -15.26 13.94 -13.45
C THR A 126 -14.78 12.58 -13.96
N ALA A 127 -14.84 11.55 -13.12
CA ALA A 127 -14.77 10.17 -13.56
C ALA A 127 -16.19 9.61 -13.65
N PHE A 128 -16.70 9.51 -14.88
CA PHE A 128 -17.89 8.73 -15.17
C PHE A 128 -17.66 7.28 -14.72
N ARG A 129 -18.37 6.83 -13.68
CA ARG A 129 -18.47 5.41 -13.35
C ARG A 129 -19.88 4.94 -13.69
N ALA A 130 -20.02 4.32 -14.85
CA ALA A 130 -21.22 3.62 -15.25
C ALA A 130 -21.47 2.47 -14.27
N ARG A 131 -22.43 2.65 -13.36
CA ARG A 131 -22.94 1.58 -12.51
C ARG A 131 -23.96 0.78 -13.33
N SER A 132 -23.66 -0.47 -13.62
CA SER A 132 -24.67 -1.43 -14.06
C SER A 132 -25.49 -1.82 -12.83
N VAL A 133 -26.78 -1.51 -12.84
CA VAL A 133 -27.72 -1.94 -11.80
C VAL A 133 -28.32 -3.26 -12.26
N GLY A 134 -27.97 -4.35 -11.57
CA GLY A 134 -28.71 -5.59 -11.63
C GLY A 134 -30.10 -5.40 -11.01
N SER A 135 -31.12 -5.83 -11.75
CA SER A 135 -32.53 -5.79 -11.37
C SER A 135 -32.81 -6.58 -10.08
N PRO A 136 -33.57 -6.02 -9.13
CA PRO A 136 -34.19 -6.81 -8.06
C PRO A 136 -35.61 -7.28 -8.43
N THR A 137 -35.88 -8.49 -7.95
CA THR A 137 -37.04 -9.38 -8.06
C THR A 137 -38.38 -8.76 -7.67
N VAL A 138 -39.47 -9.10 -8.38
CA VAL A 138 -40.85 -8.93 -7.88
C VAL A 138 -41.48 -10.31 -7.70
N GLY A 139 -41.74 -10.68 -6.45
CA GLY A 139 -42.50 -11.87 -6.08
C GLY A 139 -43.99 -11.53 -6.06
N THR A 140 -44.79 -12.26 -6.84
CA THR A 140 -46.24 -12.09 -6.90
C THR A 140 -46.90 -12.75 -5.68
N ILE A 141 -47.54 -11.95 -4.84
CA ILE A 141 -48.48 -12.42 -3.81
C ILE A 141 -49.86 -12.57 -4.48
N ARG A 142 -50.45 -13.77 -4.36
CA ARG A 142 -51.78 -14.13 -4.85
C ARG A 142 -52.84 -13.88 -3.76
N PRO A 143 -53.95 -13.16 -4.02
CA PRO A 143 -55.07 -13.06 -3.08
C PRO A 143 -56.10 -14.20 -3.24
N PRO A 144 -56.93 -14.47 -2.21
CA PRO A 144 -57.85 -15.61 -2.17
C PRO A 144 -59.16 -15.38 -2.94
N ALA A 145 -59.75 -16.47 -3.43
CA ALA A 145 -61.05 -16.50 -4.08
C ALA A 145 -62.18 -16.53 -3.05
N THR A 146 -63.16 -15.66 -3.24
CA THR A 146 -64.44 -15.68 -2.53
C THR A 146 -65.54 -15.93 -3.54
N ARG A 147 -66.13 -17.12 -3.57
CA ARG A 147 -67.58 -17.33 -3.68
C ARG A 147 -67.97 -18.79 -3.49
#